data_AF-A0A813PSL5-F1
#
_entry.id   AF-A0A813PSL5-F1
#
_cell.length_a   1.000
_cell.length_b   1.000
_cell.length_c   1.000
_cell.angle_alpha   90.00
_cell.angle_beta   90.00
_cell.angle_gamma   90.00
#
_symmetry.space_group_name_H-M   'P 1'
#
loop_
_entity.id
_entity.type
_entity.pdbx_description
1 polymer ?
#
loop_
_entity_poly.entity_id
_entity_poly.type
_entity_poly.pdbx_seq_one_letter_code
_entity_poly.pdbx_strand_id
1 'polypeptide(L)'
;MLAIAATAESGSEHPLGLAVRAHCKEHFGSDQLGHCHDFKAVWGYGLTARVTDIECLVSDDNISRSYMVLIGNREWMMRNNLKVADSIDKIMSRHEHDGHTAILIAIDNKLVGILAIADEIKASAPLTIYALQSLGLDTILLTGDNVKTARAIAAQVGIKTVYAEVLPTQKERFIAKLKEQMGSRNKVAMVGDGINDSPALARADVGIAVGTGADVAIEAANIVLVRDELFDVVAAIMLSKKTVWRIRLNFIWASAYNLIGIPIAAGMTYSYIV
;
A
#
# COMPACT_ATOMS: atom_id res chain seq x y z
N MET A 1 -9.03 -20.83 17.01
CA MET A 1 -9.54 -20.46 15.67
C MET A 1 -8.45 -19.87 14.79
N LEU A 2 -7.80 -18.77 15.18
CA LEU A 2 -6.77 -18.11 14.37
C LEU A 2 -5.59 -19.03 14.00
N ALA A 3 -5.01 -19.74 14.97
CA ALA A 3 -3.93 -20.71 14.72
C ALA A 3 -4.34 -21.81 13.72
N ILE A 4 -5.57 -22.34 13.86
CA ILE A 4 -6.12 -23.38 12.98
C ILE A 4 -6.29 -22.87 11.55
N ALA A 5 -6.79 -21.64 11.39
CA ALA A 5 -6.95 -21.01 10.09
C ALA A 5 -5.60 -20.70 9.44
N ALA A 6 -4.62 -20.19 10.20
CA ALA A 6 -3.27 -19.91 9.73
C ALA A 6 -2.54 -21.20 9.27
N THR A 7 -2.72 -22.30 9.99
CA THR A 7 -2.15 -23.60 9.58
C THR A 7 -2.82 -24.15 8.32
N ALA A 8 -4.15 -24.05 8.19
CA ALA A 8 -4.86 -24.45 6.98
C ALA A 8 -4.43 -23.62 5.76
N GLU A 9 -4.19 -22.32 5.95
CA GLU A 9 -3.69 -21.39 4.93
C GLU A 9 -2.18 -21.53 4.66
N SER A 10 -1.44 -22.34 5.43
CA SER A 10 -0.02 -22.53 5.19
C SER A 10 0.27 -23.24 3.86
N GLY A 11 -0.67 -24.04 3.36
CA GLY A 11 -0.60 -24.66 2.03
C GLY A 11 -1.07 -23.74 0.89
N SER A 12 -1.54 -22.53 1.20
CA SER A 12 -2.10 -21.57 0.26
C SER A 12 -1.08 -20.48 -0.09
N GLU A 13 -0.92 -20.22 -1.38
CA GLU A 13 -0.13 -19.08 -1.90
C GLU A 13 -1.00 -17.82 -2.08
N HIS A 14 -2.28 -17.89 -1.71
CA HIS A 14 -3.19 -16.77 -1.88
C HIS A 14 -2.82 -15.60 -0.95
N PRO A 15 -2.93 -14.32 -1.39
CA PRO A 15 -2.64 -13.15 -0.55
C PRO A 15 -3.38 -13.15 0.80
N LEU A 16 -4.62 -13.64 0.82
CA LEU A 16 -5.40 -13.83 2.05
C LEU A 16 -4.69 -14.76 3.05
N GLY A 17 -4.14 -15.89 2.59
CA GLY A 17 -3.44 -16.84 3.44
C GLY A 17 -2.12 -16.29 3.99
N LEU A 18 -1.43 -15.44 3.22
CA LEU A 18 -0.27 -14.68 3.72
C LEU A 18 -0.69 -13.71 4.84
N ALA A 19 -1.80 -12.98 4.68
CA ALA A 19 -2.29 -12.05 5.69
C ALA A 19 -2.68 -12.78 7.00
N VAL A 20 -3.40 -13.90 6.93
CA VAL A 20 -3.75 -14.70 8.13
C VAL A 20 -2.50 -15.19 8.87
N ARG A 21 -1.50 -15.66 8.13
CA ARG A 21 -0.22 -16.12 8.71
C ARG A 21 0.55 -15.00 9.38
N ALA A 22 0.67 -13.85 8.72
CA ALA A 22 1.35 -12.69 9.26
C ALA A 22 0.71 -12.25 10.59
N HIS A 23 -0.62 -12.16 10.62
CA HIS A 23 -1.37 -11.80 11.82
C HIS A 23 -1.24 -12.84 12.95
N CYS A 24 -1.23 -14.14 12.61
CA CYS A 24 -0.99 -15.20 13.59
C CYS A 24 0.43 -15.11 14.20
N LYS A 25 1.44 -14.85 13.37
CA LYS A 25 2.82 -14.69 13.81
C LYS A 25 3.00 -13.51 14.76
N GLU A 26 2.32 -12.39 14.47
CA GLU A 26 2.34 -11.21 15.34
C GLU A 26 1.64 -11.47 16.68
N HIS A 27 0.49 -12.14 16.68
CA HIS A 27 -0.26 -12.41 17.91
C HIS A 27 0.39 -13.44 18.84
N PHE A 28 0.98 -14.49 18.28
CA PHE A 28 1.53 -15.59 19.07
C PHE A 28 3.06 -15.52 19.24
N GLY A 29 3.76 -14.69 18.48
CA GLY A 29 5.22 -14.53 18.57
C GLY A 29 6.02 -15.77 18.15
N SER A 30 5.36 -16.80 17.61
CA SER A 30 5.95 -18.08 17.20
C SER A 30 5.59 -18.43 15.76
N ASP A 31 6.57 -18.90 14.99
CA ASP A 31 6.39 -19.38 13.61
C ASP A 31 5.98 -20.87 13.54
N GLN A 32 5.87 -21.53 14.69
CA GLN A 32 5.48 -22.93 14.78
C GLN A 32 3.97 -23.07 14.57
N LEU A 33 3.57 -23.20 13.31
CA LEU A 33 2.24 -23.65 12.93
C LEU A 33 2.19 -25.19 12.94
N GLY A 34 0.99 -25.75 13.12
CA GLY A 34 0.78 -27.20 13.02
C GLY A 34 1.02 -27.74 11.59
N HIS A 35 0.69 -29.00 11.38
CA HIS A 35 0.81 -29.64 10.06
C HIS A 35 -0.52 -29.62 9.29
N CYS A 36 -0.45 -29.25 8.01
CA CYS A 36 -1.57 -29.27 7.08
C CYS A 36 -1.50 -30.52 6.17
N HIS A 37 -2.55 -31.31 6.18
CA HIS A 37 -2.75 -32.49 5.34
C HIS A 37 -4.01 -32.34 4.46
N ASP A 38 -4.07 -33.07 3.35
CA ASP A 38 -5.23 -33.08 2.42
C ASP A 38 -5.69 -31.68 1.97
N PHE A 39 -4.75 -30.77 1.68
CA PHE A 39 -5.09 -29.42 1.22
C PHE A 39 -5.77 -29.46 -0.16
N LYS A 40 -6.96 -28.86 -0.24
CA LYS A 40 -7.72 -28.70 -1.48
C LYS A 40 -8.30 -27.30 -1.57
N ALA A 41 -7.75 -26.50 -2.49
CA ALA A 41 -8.28 -25.19 -2.84
C ALA A 41 -9.22 -25.29 -4.06
N VAL A 42 -10.33 -24.55 -4.00
CA VAL A 42 -11.30 -24.41 -5.09
C VAL A 42 -11.45 -22.93 -5.42
N TRP A 43 -11.03 -22.57 -6.63
CA TRP A 43 -11.09 -21.21 -7.15
C TRP A 43 -12.50 -20.61 -7.05
N GLY A 44 -12.60 -19.41 -6.49
CA GLY A 44 -13.85 -18.67 -6.34
C GLY A 44 -14.75 -19.12 -5.18
N TYR A 45 -14.36 -20.15 -4.40
CA TYR A 45 -15.15 -20.63 -3.25
C TYR A 45 -14.36 -20.57 -1.96
N GLY A 46 -13.22 -21.25 -1.90
CA GLY A 46 -12.46 -21.41 -0.67
C GLY A 46 -11.53 -22.61 -0.68
N LEU A 47 -11.14 -23.06 0.50
CA LEU A 47 -10.26 -24.20 0.72
C LEU A 47 -10.82 -25.15 1.77
N THR A 48 -10.26 -26.36 1.73
CA THR A 48 -10.49 -27.46 2.66
C THR A 48 -9.13 -28.00 3.06
N ALA A 49 -8.91 -28.19 4.35
CA ALA A 49 -7.66 -28.73 4.85
C ALA A 49 -7.92 -29.55 6.11
N ARG A 50 -7.10 -30.58 6.33
CA ARG A 50 -7.04 -31.30 7.60
C ARG A 50 -5.83 -30.78 8.37
N VAL A 51 -6.07 -30.27 9.57
CA VAL A 51 -5.01 -29.71 10.40
C VAL A 51 -4.75 -30.63 11.59
N THR A 52 -3.48 -30.89 11.87
CA THR A 52 -3.01 -31.67 13.02
C THR A 52 -1.95 -30.88 13.79
N ASP A 53 -1.74 -31.26 15.05
CA ASP A 53 -0.63 -30.77 15.87
C ASP A 53 -0.69 -29.26 16.20
N ILE A 54 -1.88 -28.79 16.57
CA ILE A 54 -2.12 -27.40 17.00
C ILE A 54 -1.94 -27.25 18.52
N GLU A 55 -1.80 -28.35 19.26
CA GLU A 55 -1.80 -28.35 20.72
C GLU A 55 -0.58 -27.63 21.30
N CYS A 56 0.56 -27.64 20.57
CA CYS A 56 1.75 -26.85 20.87
C CYS A 56 1.48 -25.33 21.04
N LEU A 57 0.37 -24.81 20.50
CA LEU A 57 -0.04 -23.40 20.59
C LEU A 57 -1.26 -23.15 21.51
N VAL A 58 -1.99 -24.18 21.92
CA VAL A 58 -3.32 -24.04 22.56
C VAL A 58 -3.41 -24.68 23.94
N SER A 59 -2.63 -25.74 24.24
CA SER A 59 -2.67 -26.43 25.54
C SER A 59 -1.56 -27.48 25.69
N ASP A 60 -0.99 -27.64 26.89
CA ASP A 60 0.07 -28.61 27.29
C ASP A 60 -0.31 -30.11 27.21
N ASP A 61 -1.47 -30.44 26.63
CA ASP A 61 -1.88 -31.84 26.46
C ASP A 61 -1.25 -32.43 25.19
N ASN A 62 -0.88 -33.70 25.27
CA ASN A 62 -0.09 -34.42 24.28
C ASN A 62 -0.99 -35.32 23.40
N ILE A 63 -2.14 -34.81 22.95
CA ILE A 63 -3.17 -35.58 22.23
C ILE A 63 -3.26 -35.07 20.81
N SER A 64 -2.58 -35.69 19.84
CA SER A 64 -2.67 -35.28 18.43
C SER A 64 -4.12 -35.34 17.89
N ARG A 65 -4.86 -34.22 18.00
CA ARG A 65 -6.20 -34.05 17.45
C ARG A 65 -6.11 -33.57 16.02
N SER A 66 -6.91 -34.20 15.17
CA SER A 66 -7.07 -33.81 13.78
C SER A 66 -8.38 -33.07 13.62
N TYR A 67 -8.33 -31.88 13.04
CA TYR A 67 -9.49 -31.03 12.79
C TYR A 67 -9.70 -30.89 11.29
N MET A 68 -10.94 -31.06 10.83
CA MET A 68 -11.31 -30.75 9.44
C MET A 68 -11.70 -29.29 9.34
N VAL A 69 -10.96 -28.51 8.55
CA VAL A 69 -11.11 -27.06 8.43
C VAL A 69 -11.63 -26.72 7.04
N LEU A 70 -12.66 -25.90 6.99
CA LEU A 70 -13.21 -25.30 5.78
C LEU A 70 -13.13 -23.79 5.91
N ILE A 71 -12.54 -23.13 4.92
CA ILE A 71 -12.45 -21.66 4.87
C ILE A 71 -12.98 -21.22 3.51
N GLY A 72 -13.89 -20.25 3.46
CA GLY A 72 -14.40 -19.75 2.19
C GLY A 72 -15.58 -18.80 2.28
N ASN A 73 -16.21 -18.57 1.14
CA ASN A 73 -17.38 -17.72 1.01
C ASN A 73 -18.69 -18.43 1.43
N ARG A 74 -19.81 -17.71 1.34
CA ARG A 74 -21.16 -18.22 1.67
C ARG A 74 -21.53 -19.45 0.86
N GLU A 75 -21.22 -19.45 -0.44
CA GLU A 75 -21.50 -20.56 -1.35
C GLU A 75 -20.70 -21.82 -1.00
N TRP A 76 -19.45 -21.65 -0.57
CA TRP A 76 -18.60 -22.75 -0.12
C TRP A 76 -19.17 -23.44 1.11
N MET A 77 -19.68 -22.66 2.06
CA MET A 77 -20.34 -23.20 3.26
C MET A 77 -21.62 -23.96 2.89
N MET A 78 -22.46 -23.39 2.03
CA MET A 78 -23.68 -24.05 1.56
C MET A 78 -23.41 -25.36 0.82
N ARG A 79 -22.38 -25.40 -0.04
CA ARG A 79 -21.98 -26.63 -0.76
C ARG A 79 -21.51 -27.74 0.17
N ASN A 80 -20.94 -27.39 1.31
CA ASN A 80 -20.52 -28.34 2.33
C ASN A 80 -21.61 -28.61 3.39
N ASN A 81 -22.88 -28.31 3.08
CA ASN A 81 -24.05 -28.51 3.95
C ASN A 81 -24.01 -27.73 5.28
N LEU A 82 -23.30 -26.60 5.32
CA LEU A 82 -23.28 -25.70 6.46
C LEU A 82 -24.30 -24.58 6.29
N LYS A 83 -25.23 -24.46 7.25
CA LYS A 83 -26.21 -23.37 7.29
C LYS A 83 -25.55 -22.13 7.88
N VAL A 84 -25.47 -21.07 7.09
CA VAL A 84 -25.08 -19.74 7.56
C VAL A 84 -26.31 -19.07 8.15
N ALA A 85 -26.26 -18.68 9.42
CA ALA A 85 -27.36 -17.99 10.08
C ALA A 85 -27.47 -16.53 9.60
N ASP A 86 -28.70 -16.00 9.52
CA ASP A 86 -28.96 -14.62 9.06
C ASP A 86 -28.22 -13.55 9.89
N SER A 87 -27.93 -13.83 11.16
CA SER A 87 -27.13 -12.95 12.02
C SER A 87 -25.68 -12.82 11.55
N ILE A 88 -25.08 -13.93 11.11
CA ILE A 88 -23.71 -14.01 10.60
C ILE A 88 -23.63 -13.37 9.23
N ASP A 89 -24.65 -13.60 8.39
CA ASP A 89 -24.75 -12.99 7.08
C ASP A 89 -24.79 -11.45 7.16
N LYS A 90 -25.57 -10.89 8.11
CA LYS A 90 -25.59 -9.44 8.37
C LYS A 90 -24.23 -8.88 8.80
N ILE A 91 -23.50 -9.60 9.64
CA ILE A 91 -22.15 -9.18 10.08
C ILE A 91 -21.19 -9.24 8.89
N MET A 92 -21.25 -10.30 8.09
CA MET A 92 -20.44 -10.46 6.88
C MET A 92 -20.71 -9.33 5.88
N SER A 93 -21.97 -9.02 5.60
CA SER A 93 -22.37 -7.91 4.73
C SER A 93 -21.93 -6.55 5.27
N ARG A 94 -21.87 -6.37 6.59
CA ARG A 94 -21.34 -5.14 7.19
C ARG A 94 -19.84 -5.01 6.93
N HIS A 95 -19.07 -6.05 7.17
CA HIS A 95 -17.63 -6.03 6.89
C HIS A 95 -17.32 -5.83 5.40
N GLU A 96 -18.10 -6.47 4.52
CA GLU A 96 -18.00 -6.24 3.07
C GLU A 96 -18.36 -4.80 2.68
N HIS A 97 -19.35 -4.19 3.35
CA HIS A 97 -19.69 -2.78 3.13
C HIS A 97 -18.57 -1.83 3.56
N ASP A 98 -17.85 -2.18 4.61
CA ASP A 98 -16.70 -1.44 5.12
C ASP A 98 -15.44 -1.65 4.24
N GLY A 99 -15.53 -2.45 3.16
CA GLY A 99 -14.44 -2.70 2.23
C GLY A 99 -13.51 -3.84 2.66
N HIS A 100 -13.89 -4.61 3.67
CA HIS A 100 -13.14 -5.78 4.13
C HIS A 100 -13.53 -7.03 3.34
N THR A 101 -12.57 -7.88 3.05
CA THR A 101 -12.82 -9.24 2.55
C THR A 101 -13.19 -10.14 3.72
N ALA A 102 -14.47 -10.44 3.88
CA ALA A 102 -14.94 -11.36 4.91
C ALA A 102 -14.94 -12.80 4.38
N ILE A 103 -14.34 -13.73 5.13
CA ILE A 103 -14.35 -15.17 4.88
C ILE A 103 -14.89 -15.92 6.11
N LEU A 104 -15.59 -17.01 5.88
CA LEU A 104 -16.15 -17.86 6.93
C LEU A 104 -15.19 -19.00 7.24
N ILE A 105 -15.10 -19.38 8.51
CA ILE A 105 -14.30 -20.51 8.98
C ILE A 105 -15.21 -21.51 9.67
N ALA A 106 -15.13 -22.76 9.24
CA ALA A 106 -15.79 -23.90 9.86
C ALA A 106 -14.77 -24.96 10.26
N ILE A 107 -14.98 -25.56 11.43
CA ILE A 107 -14.15 -26.61 12.02
C ILE A 107 -15.06 -27.78 12.37
N ASP A 108 -14.69 -28.99 11.95
CA ASP A 108 -15.45 -30.22 12.15
C ASP A 108 -16.93 -30.07 11.81
N ASN A 109 -17.18 -29.46 10.64
CA ASN A 109 -18.51 -29.20 10.11
C ASN A 109 -19.39 -28.31 11.01
N LYS A 110 -18.77 -27.44 11.81
CA LYS A 110 -19.45 -26.38 12.57
C LYS A 110 -18.85 -25.03 12.22
N LEU A 111 -19.70 -24.05 11.95
CA LEU A 111 -19.24 -22.69 11.67
C LEU A 111 -18.77 -22.04 12.97
N VAL A 112 -17.48 -21.66 13.02
CA VAL A 112 -16.82 -21.18 14.25
C VAL A 112 -16.72 -19.66 14.27
N GLY A 113 -16.56 -19.03 13.11
CA GLY A 113 -16.49 -17.57 13.04
C GLY A 113 -16.27 -17.02 11.64
N ILE A 114 -16.13 -15.70 11.59
CA ILE A 114 -15.81 -14.92 10.39
C ILE A 114 -14.41 -14.33 10.59
N LEU A 115 -13.59 -14.35 9.54
CA LEU A 115 -12.35 -13.60 9.46
C LEU A 115 -12.55 -12.46 8.45
N ALA A 116 -12.40 -11.22 8.89
CA ALA A 116 -12.42 -10.06 8.01
C ALA A 116 -10.99 -9.60 7.76
N ILE A 117 -10.56 -9.62 6.51
CA ILE A 117 -9.23 -9.19 6.08
C ILE A 117 -9.38 -7.84 5.38
N ALA A 118 -8.59 -6.87 5.80
CA ALA A 118 -8.59 -5.51 5.29
C ALA A 118 -7.18 -5.16 4.80
N ASP A 119 -7.09 -4.36 3.74
CA ASP A 119 -5.86 -3.61 3.50
C ASP A 119 -5.80 -2.47 4.51
N GLU A 120 -4.85 -2.57 5.43
CA GLU A 120 -4.66 -1.55 6.45
C GLU A 120 -3.92 -0.34 5.88
N ILE A 121 -4.37 0.85 6.26
CA ILE A 121 -3.67 2.08 5.93
C ILE A 121 -2.36 2.09 6.72
N LYS A 122 -1.24 2.30 6.04
CA LYS A 122 0.06 2.47 6.70
C LYS A 122 -0.02 3.54 7.80
N ALA A 123 0.51 3.23 8.98
CA ALA A 123 0.51 4.14 10.12
C ALA A 123 1.15 5.51 9.82
N SER A 124 2.12 5.55 8.90
CA SER A 124 2.78 6.78 8.46
C SER A 124 1.96 7.61 7.46
N ALA A 125 0.87 7.08 6.87
CA ALA A 125 0.13 7.76 5.82
C ALA A 125 -0.57 9.05 6.27
N PRO A 126 -1.34 9.10 7.40
CA PRO A 126 -1.99 10.34 7.84
C PRO A 126 -0.98 11.46 8.12
N LEU A 127 0.13 11.13 8.79
CA LEU A 127 1.22 12.07 9.07
C LEU A 127 1.89 12.58 7.79
N THR A 128 2.10 11.68 6.82
CA THR A 128 2.69 12.02 5.52
C THR A 128 1.79 13.00 4.75
N ILE A 129 0.49 12.70 4.64
CA ILE A 129 -0.47 13.58 3.96
C ILE A 129 -0.56 14.94 4.64
N TYR A 130 -0.63 14.97 5.96
CA TYR A 130 -0.62 16.22 6.73
C TYR A 130 0.65 17.04 6.45
N ALA A 131 1.82 16.40 6.46
CA ALA A 131 3.09 17.07 6.18
C ALA A 131 3.15 17.63 4.75
N LEU A 132 2.72 16.85 3.74
CA LEU A 132 2.64 17.32 2.35
C LEU A 132 1.71 18.53 2.20
N GLN A 133 0.53 18.49 2.81
CA GLN A 133 -0.40 19.62 2.83
C GLN A 133 0.18 20.84 3.55
N SER A 134 0.93 20.64 4.64
CA SER A 134 1.61 21.71 5.38
C SER A 134 2.72 22.39 4.55
N LEU A 135 3.28 21.67 3.57
CA LEU A 135 4.24 22.20 2.59
C LEU A 135 3.57 22.97 1.44
N GLY A 136 2.24 23.11 1.47
CA GLY A 136 1.44 23.80 0.46
C GLY A 136 1.16 22.95 -0.79
N LEU A 137 1.20 21.62 -0.68
CA LEU A 137 0.92 20.70 -1.79
C LEU A 137 -0.51 20.17 -1.70
N ASP A 138 -1.22 20.19 -2.82
CA ASP A 138 -2.54 19.55 -2.93
C ASP A 138 -2.38 18.05 -3.15
N THR A 139 -3.06 17.24 -2.32
CA THR A 139 -3.03 15.78 -2.40
C THR A 139 -4.31 15.24 -3.02
N ILE A 140 -4.16 14.28 -3.95
CA ILE A 140 -5.26 13.62 -4.65
C ILE A 140 -5.07 12.11 -4.52
N LEU A 141 -6.11 11.37 -4.15
CA LEU A 141 -6.11 9.90 -4.14
C LEU A 141 -6.61 9.39 -5.49
N LEU A 142 -5.82 8.55 -6.14
CA LEU A 142 -6.16 7.91 -7.43
C LEU A 142 -6.08 6.38 -7.25
N THR A 143 -7.23 5.70 -7.21
CA THR A 143 -7.30 4.24 -7.01
C THR A 143 -8.21 3.54 -8.02
N GLY A 144 -7.95 2.24 -8.21
CA GLY A 144 -8.85 1.32 -8.94
C GLY A 144 -9.96 0.74 -8.07
N ASP A 145 -9.92 0.96 -6.75
CA ASP A 145 -10.92 0.42 -5.82
C ASP A 145 -12.28 1.09 -5.96
N ASN A 146 -13.28 0.47 -5.34
CA ASN A 146 -14.64 1.02 -5.24
C ASN A 146 -14.63 2.40 -4.58
N VAL A 147 -15.48 3.29 -5.08
CA VAL A 147 -15.71 4.65 -4.55
C VAL A 147 -15.92 4.67 -3.03
N LYS A 148 -16.63 3.68 -2.46
CA LYS A 148 -16.90 3.64 -1.02
C LYS A 148 -15.62 3.47 -0.19
N THR A 149 -14.83 2.45 -0.52
CA THR A 149 -13.56 2.14 0.14
C THR A 149 -12.57 3.30 -0.04
N ALA A 150 -12.45 3.81 -1.25
CA ALA A 150 -11.56 4.92 -1.56
C ALA A 150 -11.88 6.19 -0.74
N ARG A 151 -13.17 6.53 -0.59
CA ARG A 151 -13.61 7.67 0.23
C ARG A 151 -13.38 7.44 1.72
N ALA A 152 -13.62 6.22 2.21
CA ALA A 152 -13.36 5.86 3.61
C ALA A 152 -11.86 6.02 3.93
N ILE A 153 -10.98 5.48 3.08
CA ILE A 153 -9.52 5.62 3.21
C ILE A 153 -9.11 7.08 3.15
N ALA A 154 -9.58 7.83 2.15
CA ALA A 154 -9.25 9.24 2.00
C ALA A 154 -9.67 10.09 3.21
N ALA A 155 -10.83 9.81 3.81
CA ALA A 155 -11.30 10.48 5.02
C ALA A 155 -10.39 10.19 6.22
N GLN A 156 -9.89 8.96 6.36
CA GLN A 156 -8.97 8.57 7.44
C GLN A 156 -7.60 9.26 7.31
N VAL A 157 -7.09 9.46 6.09
CA VAL A 157 -5.78 10.12 5.87
C VAL A 157 -5.86 11.63 5.65
N GLY A 158 -7.05 12.21 5.50
CA GLY A 158 -7.26 13.65 5.29
C GLY A 158 -7.11 14.13 3.84
N ILE A 159 -7.35 13.26 2.85
CA ILE A 159 -7.36 13.63 1.43
C ILE A 159 -8.78 14.09 1.03
N LYS A 160 -8.88 15.28 0.43
CA LYS A 160 -10.17 15.87 0.02
C LYS A 160 -10.65 15.38 -1.34
N THR A 161 -9.72 15.14 -2.27
CA THR A 161 -10.03 14.85 -3.66
C THR A 161 -9.71 13.39 -3.97
N VAL A 162 -10.73 12.62 -4.39
CA VAL A 162 -10.63 11.18 -4.63
C VAL A 162 -11.17 10.84 -6.00
N TYR A 163 -10.39 10.07 -6.76
CA TYR A 163 -10.78 9.44 -8.00
C TYR A 163 -10.63 7.92 -7.83
N ALA A 164 -11.74 7.21 -7.91
CA ALA A 164 -11.85 5.78 -7.66
C ALA A 164 -12.35 5.06 -8.93
N GLU A 165 -12.28 3.73 -8.94
CA GLU A 165 -12.66 2.88 -10.07
C GLU A 165 -11.89 3.20 -11.37
N VAL A 166 -10.63 3.64 -11.24
CA VAL A 166 -9.80 4.06 -12.37
C VAL A 166 -8.93 2.90 -12.86
N LEU A 167 -9.07 2.54 -14.14
CA LEU A 167 -8.20 1.55 -14.78
C LEU A 167 -6.76 2.06 -14.94
N PRO A 168 -5.73 1.18 -14.97
CA PRO A 168 -4.34 1.61 -15.15
C PRO A 168 -4.11 2.52 -16.37
N THR A 169 -4.73 2.22 -17.51
CA THR A 169 -4.67 3.04 -18.73
C THR A 169 -5.35 4.40 -18.58
N GLN A 170 -6.32 4.51 -17.68
CA GLN A 170 -7.00 5.77 -17.37
C GLN A 170 -6.21 6.62 -16.38
N LYS A 171 -5.39 6.01 -15.49
CA LYS A 171 -4.51 6.76 -14.57
C LYS A 171 -3.53 7.64 -15.34
N GLU A 172 -2.90 7.12 -16.38
CA GLU A 172 -1.99 7.88 -17.26
C GLU A 172 -2.70 9.07 -17.94
N ARG A 173 -3.89 8.83 -18.51
CA ARG A 173 -4.71 9.88 -19.14
C ARG A 173 -5.17 10.94 -18.15
N PHE A 174 -5.48 10.53 -16.92
CA PHE A 174 -5.87 11.44 -15.85
C PHE A 174 -4.73 12.41 -15.53
N ILE A 175 -3.50 11.91 -15.39
CA ILE A 175 -2.32 12.73 -15.14
C ILE A 175 -2.03 13.67 -16.31
N ALA A 176 -2.15 13.19 -17.54
CA ALA A 176 -1.98 14.02 -18.73
C ALA A 176 -2.97 15.21 -18.73
N LYS A 177 -4.25 14.94 -18.50
CA LYS A 177 -5.29 15.99 -18.40
C LYS A 177 -5.03 16.94 -17.24
N LEU A 178 -4.62 16.41 -16.09
CA LEU A 178 -4.32 17.20 -14.91
C LEU A 178 -3.17 18.18 -15.16
N LYS A 179 -2.12 17.73 -15.87
CA LYS A 179 -0.99 18.58 -16.30
C LYS A 179 -1.44 19.64 -17.30
N GLU A 180 -2.27 19.29 -18.28
CA GLU A 180 -2.82 20.26 -19.25
C GLU A 180 -3.65 21.34 -18.55
N GLN A 181 -4.51 20.97 -17.60
CA GLN A 181 -5.34 21.91 -16.84
C GLN A 181 -4.53 22.83 -15.95
N MET A 182 -3.48 22.31 -15.30
CA MET A 182 -2.62 23.09 -14.40
C MET A 182 -1.59 23.96 -15.14
N GLY A 183 -1.33 23.67 -16.42
CA GLY A 183 -0.35 24.37 -17.24
C GLY A 183 1.07 24.28 -16.67
N SER A 184 1.97 25.13 -17.18
CA SER A 184 3.40 25.06 -16.84
C SER A 184 3.76 25.51 -15.41
N ARG A 185 2.79 26.06 -14.65
CA ARG A 185 3.05 26.69 -13.34
C ARG A 185 3.06 25.70 -12.18
N ASN A 186 2.28 24.63 -12.27
CA ASN A 186 2.26 23.58 -11.26
C ASN A 186 2.85 22.30 -11.83
N LYS A 187 3.47 21.51 -10.94
CA LYS A 187 4.11 20.25 -11.28
C LYS A 187 3.36 19.11 -10.63
N VAL A 188 3.13 18.04 -11.37
CA VAL A 188 2.43 16.85 -10.87
C VAL A 188 3.48 15.82 -10.46
N ALA A 189 3.48 15.46 -9.19
CA ALA A 189 4.21 14.30 -8.70
C ALA A 189 3.23 13.14 -8.53
N MET A 190 3.58 11.95 -9.03
CA MET A 190 2.83 10.72 -8.79
C MET A 190 3.63 9.83 -7.86
N VAL A 191 2.95 9.24 -6.86
CA VAL A 191 3.52 8.27 -5.93
C VAL A 191 2.77 6.94 -6.10
N GLY A 192 3.50 5.84 -6.26
CA GLY A 192 2.92 4.51 -6.44
C GLY A 192 3.90 3.38 -6.15
N ASP A 193 3.42 2.13 -6.22
CA ASP A 193 4.22 0.91 -6.05
C ASP A 193 5.04 0.54 -7.31
N GLY A 194 4.66 1.11 -8.45
CA GLY A 194 5.32 0.98 -9.74
C GLY A 194 5.08 -0.34 -10.49
N ILE A 195 4.30 -1.28 -9.93
CA ILE A 195 3.90 -2.50 -10.64
C ILE A 195 2.69 -2.22 -11.55
N ASN A 196 1.65 -1.59 -10.99
CA ASN A 196 0.42 -1.26 -11.73
C ASN A 196 0.39 0.19 -12.23
N ASP A 197 1.28 1.02 -11.70
CA ASP A 197 1.27 2.47 -11.88
C ASP A 197 2.41 3.00 -12.76
N SER A 198 3.24 2.13 -13.35
CA SER A 198 4.42 2.51 -14.15
C SER A 198 4.10 3.50 -15.29
N PRO A 199 3.05 3.30 -16.11
CA PRO A 199 2.69 4.27 -17.16
C PRO A 199 2.32 5.64 -16.60
N ALA A 200 1.64 5.65 -15.45
CA ALA A 200 1.18 6.86 -14.81
C ALA A 200 2.35 7.61 -14.11
N LEU A 201 3.29 6.88 -13.50
CA LEU A 201 4.54 7.40 -12.95
C LEU A 201 5.39 8.08 -14.02
N ALA A 202 5.54 7.44 -15.19
CA ALA A 202 6.30 7.99 -16.30
C ALA A 202 5.66 9.26 -16.91
N ARG A 203 4.33 9.42 -16.79
CA ARG A 203 3.60 10.58 -17.31
C ARG A 203 3.68 11.81 -16.42
N ALA A 204 3.88 11.62 -15.11
CA ALA A 204 4.02 12.70 -14.15
C ALA A 204 5.22 13.61 -14.46
N ASP A 205 5.28 14.81 -13.89
CA ASP A 205 6.52 15.60 -13.92
C ASP A 205 7.60 14.96 -13.05
N VAL A 206 7.18 14.30 -11.96
CA VAL A 206 8.05 13.51 -11.09
C VAL A 206 7.32 12.22 -10.69
N GLY A 207 7.78 11.08 -11.19
CA GLY A 207 7.33 9.77 -10.72
C GLY A 207 8.14 9.32 -9.51
N ILE A 208 7.48 8.94 -8.42
CA ILE A 208 8.09 8.43 -7.18
C ILE A 208 7.56 7.01 -6.92
N ALA A 209 8.44 6.02 -7.01
CA ALA A 209 8.13 4.65 -6.62
C ALA A 209 8.47 4.42 -5.13
N VAL A 210 7.61 3.70 -4.41
CA VAL A 210 7.78 3.38 -2.97
C VAL A 210 8.02 1.88 -2.79
N GLY A 211 9.03 1.54 -1.98
CA GLY A 211 9.34 0.17 -1.59
C GLY A 211 10.29 -0.53 -2.57
N THR A 212 10.45 -1.84 -2.38
CA THR A 212 11.21 -2.71 -3.30
C THR A 212 10.40 -2.94 -4.57
N GLY A 213 10.26 -1.88 -5.37
CA GLY A 213 9.56 -1.91 -6.64
C GLY A 213 10.28 -2.87 -7.58
N ALA A 214 9.49 -3.73 -8.24
CA ALA A 214 9.94 -4.59 -9.34
C ALA A 214 10.77 -3.80 -10.36
N ASP A 215 11.61 -4.46 -11.15
CA ASP A 215 12.50 -3.80 -12.14
C ASP A 215 11.76 -2.76 -13.03
N VAL A 216 10.48 -3.02 -13.30
CA VAL A 216 9.56 -2.13 -14.04
C VAL A 216 9.35 -0.77 -13.36
N ALA A 217 9.29 -0.72 -12.02
CA ALA A 217 9.14 0.50 -11.24
C ALA A 217 10.40 1.37 -11.29
N ILE A 218 11.58 0.73 -11.33
CA ILE A 218 12.89 1.40 -11.40
C ILE A 218 13.07 2.07 -12.77
N GLU A 219 12.58 1.46 -13.84
CA GLU A 219 12.66 2.04 -15.18
C GLU A 219 11.68 3.21 -15.40
N ALA A 220 10.52 3.18 -14.74
CA ALA A 220 9.45 4.15 -14.98
C ALA A 220 9.50 5.40 -14.08
N ALA A 221 10.05 5.30 -12.86
CA ALA A 221 10.05 6.38 -11.88
C ALA A 221 11.33 7.24 -11.91
N ASN A 222 11.22 8.53 -11.57
CA ASN A 222 12.38 9.42 -11.43
C ASN A 222 13.08 9.27 -10.07
N ILE A 223 12.32 8.87 -9.04
CA ILE A 223 12.80 8.66 -7.68
C ILE A 223 12.28 7.29 -7.21
N VAL A 224 13.18 6.47 -6.67
CA VAL A 224 12.81 5.18 -6.08
C VAL A 224 13.18 5.21 -4.60
N LEU A 225 12.18 5.04 -3.73
CA LEU A 225 12.38 4.97 -2.29
C LEU A 225 12.63 3.51 -1.89
N VAL A 226 13.85 3.21 -1.45
CA VAL A 226 14.27 1.84 -1.11
C VAL A 226 13.49 1.28 0.08
N ARG A 227 13.10 2.14 1.03
CA ARG A 227 12.29 1.75 2.19
C ARG A 227 10.82 1.85 1.83
N ASP A 228 10.02 0.97 2.41
CA ASP A 228 8.56 0.97 2.22
C ASP A 228 7.83 2.02 3.10
N GLU A 229 8.47 3.17 3.31
CA GLU A 229 8.00 4.24 4.19
C GLU A 229 7.50 5.44 3.37
N LEU A 230 6.22 5.78 3.54
CA LEU A 230 5.61 6.92 2.84
C LEU A 230 6.20 8.27 3.25
N PHE A 231 6.72 8.36 4.47
CA PHE A 231 7.30 9.60 4.99
C PHE A 231 8.54 10.04 4.22
N ASP A 232 9.26 9.11 3.58
CA ASP A 232 10.44 9.41 2.77
C ASP A 232 10.10 10.27 1.54
N VAL A 233 8.84 10.25 1.07
CA VAL A 233 8.36 11.18 0.02
C VAL A 233 8.48 12.63 0.48
N VAL A 234 8.08 12.92 1.72
CA VAL A 234 8.19 14.26 2.32
C VAL A 234 9.66 14.66 2.42
N ALA A 235 10.50 13.75 2.91
CA ALA A 235 11.93 13.97 3.03
C ALA A 235 12.59 14.29 1.68
N ALA A 236 12.24 13.55 0.62
CA ALA A 236 12.73 13.77 -0.73
C ALA A 236 12.36 15.18 -1.26
N ILE A 237 11.12 15.62 -1.05
CA ILE A 237 10.65 16.95 -1.47
C ILE A 237 11.37 18.04 -0.68
N MET A 238 11.50 17.89 0.64
CA MET A 238 12.21 18.85 1.49
C MET A 238 13.69 18.95 1.14
N LEU A 239 14.33 17.81 0.88
CA LEU A 239 15.72 17.75 0.44
C LEU A 239 15.90 18.46 -0.90
N SER A 240 15.02 18.21 -1.87
CA SER A 240 15.03 18.88 -3.17
C SER A 240 14.92 20.40 -3.01
N LYS A 241 13.95 20.90 -2.23
CA LYS A 241 13.79 22.34 -1.96
C LYS A 241 15.06 22.96 -1.34
N LYS A 242 15.66 22.29 -0.35
CA LYS A 242 16.88 22.75 0.34
C LYS A 242 18.09 22.77 -0.58
N THR A 243 18.23 21.75 -1.44
CA THR A 243 19.32 21.64 -2.40
C THR A 243 19.21 22.71 -3.49
N VAL A 244 18.03 22.91 -4.08
CA VAL A 244 17.82 23.96 -5.10
C VAL A 244 18.08 25.34 -4.51
N TRP A 245 17.70 25.59 -3.26
CA TRP A 245 18.01 26.85 -2.59
C TRP A 245 19.52 27.08 -2.44
N ARG A 246 20.28 26.06 -2.03
CA ARG A 246 21.75 26.14 -1.98
C ARG A 246 22.37 26.35 -3.36
N ILE A 247 21.88 25.66 -4.39
CA ILE A 247 22.36 25.83 -5.77
C ILE A 247 22.16 27.29 -6.23
N ARG A 248 20.98 27.87 -5.96
CA ARG A 248 20.71 29.28 -6.29
C ARG A 248 21.66 30.23 -5.56
N LEU A 249 21.93 30.00 -4.28
CA LEU A 249 22.90 30.80 -3.54
C LEU A 249 24.32 30.69 -4.11
N ASN A 250 24.77 29.47 -4.41
CA ASN A 250 26.09 29.25 -5.01
C ASN A 250 26.19 29.96 -6.37
N PHE A 251 25.12 29.92 -7.17
CA PHE A 251 25.07 30.61 -8.45
C PHE A 251 25.11 32.14 -8.28
N ILE A 252 24.39 32.68 -7.30
CA ILE A 252 24.44 34.12 -6.97
C ILE A 252 25.87 34.54 -6.59
N TRP A 253 26.56 33.76 -5.74
CA TRP A 253 27.95 34.04 -5.36
C TRP A 253 28.91 33.97 -6.55
N ALA A 254 28.77 32.95 -7.40
CA ALA A 254 29.59 32.80 -8.60
C ALA A 254 29.34 33.94 -9.60
N SER A 255 28.08 34.32 -9.83
CA SER A 255 27.71 35.44 -10.69
C SER A 255 28.22 36.76 -10.15
N ALA A 256 28.11 37.02 -8.84
CA ALA A 256 28.62 38.23 -8.23
C ALA A 256 30.15 38.35 -8.37
N TYR A 257 30.87 37.25 -8.15
CA TYR A 257 32.32 37.19 -8.36
C TYR A 257 32.69 37.52 -9.81
N ASN A 258 32.02 36.90 -10.78
CA ASN A 258 32.27 37.18 -12.20
C ASN A 258 31.88 38.61 -12.59
N LEU A 259 30.78 39.14 -12.04
CA LEU A 259 30.29 40.49 -12.33
C LEU A 259 31.28 41.56 -11.84
N ILE A 260 32.01 41.30 -10.74
CA ILE A 260 33.07 42.19 -10.23
C ILE A 260 34.39 41.95 -10.96
N GLY A 261 34.73 40.67 -11.21
CA GLY A 261 36.00 40.30 -11.83
C GLY A 261 36.14 40.76 -13.28
N ILE A 262 35.06 40.69 -14.08
CA ILE A 262 35.10 41.06 -15.51
C ILE A 262 35.41 42.55 -15.71
N PRO A 263 34.73 43.52 -15.06
CA PRO A 263 35.06 44.94 -15.20
C PRO A 263 36.47 45.30 -14.72
N ILE A 264 36.95 44.67 -13.64
CA ILE A 264 38.31 44.87 -13.14
C ILE A 264 39.33 44.40 -14.19
N ALA A 265 39.15 43.18 -14.72
CA ALA A 265 40.04 42.64 -15.76
C ALA A 265 39.95 43.41 -17.09
N ALA A 266 38.78 43.97 -17.42
CA ALA A 266 38.57 44.80 -18.60
C ALA A 266 39.19 46.21 -18.49
N GLY A 267 39.87 46.53 -17.38
CA GLY A 267 40.66 47.76 -17.24
C GLY A 267 39.92 48.93 -16.59
N MET A 268 38.81 48.70 -15.88
CA MET A 268 38.12 49.77 -15.14
C MET A 268 39.02 50.44 -14.07
N THR A 269 40.02 49.71 -13.57
CA THR A 269 41.03 50.23 -12.63
C THR A 269 42.24 50.88 -13.31
N TYR A 270 42.44 50.68 -14.62
CA TYR A 270 43.56 51.29 -15.36
C TYR A 270 43.41 52.81 -15.51
N SER A 271 42.18 53.32 -15.50
CA SER A 271 41.91 54.77 -15.59
C SER A 271 42.27 55.56 -14.32
N TYR A 272 42.60 54.90 -13.21
CA TYR A 272 42.94 55.54 -11.93
C TYR A 272 44.43 55.46 -11.56
N ILE A 273 45.26 54.78 -12.36
CA ILE A 273 46.68 54.50 -12.05
C ILE A 273 47.65 55.16 -13.06
N VAL A 274 47.14 55.76 -14.13
CA VAL A 274 47.92 56.56 -15.11
C VAL A 274 47.51 58.02 -15.02
#